data_AF-A0A8T7GAF1-F1
#
_entry.id   AF-A0A8T7GAF1-F1
#
_cell.length_a   1.000
_cell.length_b   1.000
_cell.length_c   1.000
_cell.angle_alpha   90.00
_cell.angle_beta   90.00
_cell.angle_gamma   90.00
#
_symmetry.space_group_name_H-M   'P 1'
#
loop_
_entity.id
_entity.type
_entity.pdbx_description
1 polymer ?
#
loop_
_entity_poly.entity_id
_entity_poly.type
_entity_poly.pdbx_seq_one_letter_code
_entity_poly.pdbx_strand_id
1 'polypeptide(L)'
;MASGRLALYAKIIDAAILVLLAIFFVGFLTYDYSLFGLDEGPIHLPHEWHEYFELLPWIIFGLLLVDIYIKYRKVGSLRGLVTKHWLDILMTALIPLLMPLKFMKVAYKLFKALKATKSGFKMAQKIKKMAALFKSSH
;
A
#
# COMPACT_ATOMS: atom_id res chain seq x y z
N MET A 1 -2.64 -27.11 29.17
CA MET A 1 -3.30 -25.79 29.40
C MET A 1 -2.86 -24.67 28.45
N ALA A 2 -1.70 -24.70 27.79
CA ALA A 2 -1.27 -23.64 26.85
C ALA A 2 -2.09 -23.56 25.54
N SER A 3 -2.73 -24.67 25.13
CA SER A 3 -3.51 -24.76 23.88
C SER A 3 -4.79 -23.91 23.87
N GLY A 4 -5.47 -23.76 25.02
CA GLY A 4 -6.74 -23.02 25.11
C GLY A 4 -6.57 -21.51 24.90
N ARG A 5 -5.53 -20.90 25.49
CA ARG A 5 -5.24 -19.46 25.34
C ARG A 5 -4.83 -19.11 23.91
N LEU A 6 -4.00 -19.93 23.27
CA LEU A 6 -3.63 -19.77 21.86
C LEU A 6 -4.80 -19.93 20.89
N ALA A 7 -5.81 -20.73 21.25
CA ALA A 7 -7.04 -20.84 20.47
C ALA A 7 -7.90 -19.57 20.58
N LEU A 8 -8.01 -19.00 21.78
CA LEU A 8 -8.74 -17.76 22.00
C LEU A 8 -8.09 -16.58 21.26
N TYR A 9 -6.76 -16.41 21.39
CA TYR A 9 -6.05 -15.33 20.70
C TYR A 9 -6.21 -15.40 19.18
N ALA A 10 -6.10 -16.60 18.59
CA ALA A 10 -6.31 -16.77 17.15
C ALA A 10 -7.72 -16.34 16.73
N LYS A 11 -8.76 -16.70 17.49
CA LYS A 11 -10.15 -16.28 17.20
C LYS A 11 -10.33 -14.76 17.28
N ILE A 12 -9.74 -14.11 18.28
CA ILE A 12 -9.82 -12.64 18.44
C ILE A 12 -9.09 -11.96 17.28
N ILE A 13 -7.92 -12.47 16.90
CA ILE A 13 -7.14 -11.94 15.79
C ILE A 13 -7.89 -12.13 14.46
N ASP A 14 -8.42 -13.31 14.18
CA ASP A 14 -9.25 -13.58 13.00
C ASP A 14 -10.45 -12.61 12.94
N ALA A 15 -11.15 -12.40 14.06
CA ALA A 15 -12.27 -11.46 14.13
C ALA A 15 -11.84 -10.00 13.88
N ALA A 16 -10.71 -9.59 14.47
CA ALA A 16 -10.15 -8.25 14.24
C ALA A 16 -9.75 -8.06 12.78
N ILE A 17 -9.06 -9.03 12.17
CA ILE A 17 -8.70 -9.02 10.75
C ILE A 17 -9.96 -8.84 9.89
N LEU A 18 -11.04 -9.56 10.20
CA LEU A 18 -12.30 -9.50 9.45
C LEU A 18 -12.97 -8.13 9.55
N VAL A 19 -13.00 -7.53 10.75
CA VAL A 19 -13.54 -6.16 10.94
C VAL A 19 -12.68 -5.13 10.22
N LEU A 20 -11.35 -5.20 10.35
CA LEU A 20 -10.45 -4.29 9.64
C LEU A 20 -10.56 -4.45 8.11
N LEU A 21 -10.72 -5.67 7.60
CA LEU A 21 -10.96 -5.94 6.18
C LEU A 21 -12.26 -5.30 5.69
N ALA A 22 -13.34 -5.38 6.48
CA ALA A 22 -14.59 -4.73 6.14
C ALA A 22 -14.42 -3.20 6.05
N ILE A 23 -13.74 -2.59 7.03
CA ILE A 23 -13.43 -1.15 7.01
C ILE A 23 -12.56 -0.79 5.79
N PHE A 24 -11.51 -1.59 5.54
CA PHE A 24 -10.64 -1.40 4.38
C PHE A 24 -11.40 -1.49 3.07
N PHE A 25 -12.32 -2.44 2.94
CA PHE A 25 -13.12 -2.63 1.73
C PHE A 25 -14.03 -1.42 1.46
N VAL A 26 -14.69 -0.89 2.50
CA VAL A 26 -15.50 0.34 2.39
C VAL A 26 -14.63 1.53 1.99
N GLY A 27 -13.44 1.68 2.60
CA GLY A 27 -12.49 2.71 2.22
C GLY A 27 -12.00 2.58 0.79
N PHE A 28 -11.66 1.37 0.36
CA PHE A 28 -11.20 1.09 -1.00
C PHE A 28 -12.26 1.41 -2.05
N LEU A 29 -13.53 1.06 -1.80
CA LEU A 29 -14.64 1.44 -2.67
C LEU A 29 -14.86 2.96 -2.71
N THR A 30 -14.58 3.64 -1.61
CA THR A 30 -14.76 5.09 -1.48
C THR A 30 -13.64 5.89 -2.16
N TYR A 31 -12.38 5.49 -1.99
CA TYR A 31 -11.22 6.26 -2.47
C TYR A 31 -10.67 5.78 -3.82
N ASP A 32 -10.86 4.51 -4.17
CA ASP A 32 -10.36 3.92 -5.42
C ASP A 32 -11.50 3.55 -6.40
N TYR A 33 -12.64 4.22 -6.31
CA TYR A 33 -13.80 4.06 -7.21
C TYR A 33 -13.43 4.13 -8.70
N SER A 34 -12.41 4.94 -9.05
CA SER A 34 -11.86 5.02 -10.41
C SER A 34 -11.25 3.71 -10.94
N LEU A 35 -10.78 2.81 -10.07
CA LEU A 35 -10.32 1.47 -10.47
C LEU A 35 -11.47 0.54 -10.85
N PHE A 36 -12.68 0.82 -10.37
CA PHE A 36 -13.91 0.09 -10.70
C PHE A 36 -14.67 0.70 -11.89
N GLY A 37 -14.13 1.75 -12.51
CA GLY A 37 -14.78 2.45 -13.62
C GLY A 37 -16.00 3.28 -13.21
N LEU A 38 -16.09 3.65 -11.93
CA LEU A 38 -17.11 4.56 -11.42
C LEU A 38 -16.61 6.01 -11.55
N ASP A 39 -17.51 6.93 -11.92
CA ASP A 39 -17.20 8.35 -12.08
C ASP A 39 -17.11 9.08 -10.73
N GLU A 40 -17.81 8.57 -9.70
CA GLU A 40 -17.88 9.17 -8.37
C GLU A 40 -17.85 8.09 -7.28
N GLY A 41 -17.21 8.40 -6.15
CA GLY A 41 -17.18 7.51 -4.98
C GLY A 41 -18.55 7.49 -4.29
N PRO A 42 -19.06 6.33 -3.85
CA PRO A 42 -20.39 6.23 -3.24
C PRO A 42 -20.52 6.99 -1.91
N ILE A 43 -19.40 7.37 -1.29
CA ILE A 43 -19.34 8.12 -0.03
C ILE A 43 -18.27 9.22 -0.17
N HIS A 44 -18.58 10.46 0.18
CA HIS A 44 -17.58 11.52 0.29
C HIS A 44 -16.98 11.53 1.70
N LEU A 45 -15.81 10.91 1.86
CA LEU A 45 -15.04 11.00 3.10
C LEU A 45 -14.04 12.18 3.05
N PRO A 46 -13.71 12.79 4.20
CA PRO A 46 -12.74 13.89 4.28
C PRO A 46 -11.35 13.45 3.81
N HIS A 47 -10.64 14.31 3.08
CA HIS A 47 -9.28 14.01 2.59
C HIS A 47 -8.28 13.64 3.69
N GLU A 48 -8.47 14.14 4.92
CA GLU A 48 -7.63 13.83 6.08
C GLU A 48 -7.63 12.34 6.43
N TRP A 49 -8.69 11.61 6.07
CA TRP A 49 -8.82 10.19 6.35
C TRP A 49 -8.03 9.34 5.35
N HIS A 50 -7.60 9.91 4.23
CA HIS A 50 -6.87 9.22 3.18
C HIS A 50 -5.57 8.59 3.70
N GLU A 51 -4.80 9.33 4.51
CA GLU A 51 -3.55 8.84 5.10
C GLU A 51 -3.78 7.63 6.04
N TYR A 52 -4.89 7.65 6.79
CA TYR A 52 -5.26 6.51 7.64
C TYR A 52 -5.62 5.28 6.82
N PHE A 53 -6.31 5.46 5.68
CA PHE A 53 -6.61 4.38 4.74
C PHE A 53 -5.39 3.90 3.96
N GLU A 54 -4.33 4.69 3.83
CA GLU A 54 -3.03 4.23 3.31
C GLU A 54 -2.24 3.40 4.33
N LEU A 55 -2.37 3.69 5.63
CA LEU A 55 -1.75 2.93 6.71
C LEU A 55 -2.53 1.65 7.07
N LEU A 56 -3.84 1.64 6.88
CA LEU A 56 -4.73 0.52 7.22
C LEU A 56 -4.28 -0.83 6.63
N PRO A 57 -3.87 -0.94 5.35
CA PRO A 57 -3.40 -2.19 4.76
C PRO A 57 -2.12 -2.70 5.42
N TRP A 58 -1.23 -1.79 5.85
CA TRP A 58 0.00 -2.16 6.57
C TRP A 58 -0.30 -2.71 7.96
N ILE A 59 -1.29 -2.14 8.65
CA ILE A 59 -1.78 -2.66 9.94
C ILE A 59 -2.39 -4.06 9.73
N ILE A 60 -3.25 -4.22 8.72
CA ILE A 60 -3.86 -5.52 8.36
C ILE A 60 -2.78 -6.56 8.00
N PHE A 61 -1.77 -6.15 7.24
CA PHE A 61 -0.64 -7.01 6.88
C PHE A 61 0.14 -7.48 8.09
N GLY A 62 0.47 -6.59 9.03
CA GLY A 62 1.13 -6.97 10.28
C GLY A 62 0.29 -7.96 11.09
N LEU A 63 -1.02 -7.75 11.14
CA LEU A 63 -1.95 -8.63 11.87
C LEU A 63 -2.07 -10.02 11.22
N LEU A 64 -2.16 -10.07 9.88
CA LEU A 64 -2.14 -11.29 9.09
C LEU A 64 -0.84 -12.09 9.25
N LEU A 65 0.32 -11.42 9.31
CA LEU A 65 1.60 -12.09 9.56
C LEU A 65 1.63 -12.79 10.93
N VAL A 66 1.15 -12.10 11.97
CA VAL A 66 1.05 -12.65 13.32
C VAL A 66 0.09 -13.84 13.35
N ASP A 67 -1.04 -13.72 12.67
CA ASP A 67 -2.04 -14.79 12.57
C ASP A 67 -1.50 -16.03 11.84
N ILE A 68 -0.90 -15.86 10.66
CA ILE A 68 -0.25 -16.94 9.91
C ILE A 68 0.87 -17.58 10.74
N TYR A 69 1.63 -16.80 11.50
CA TYR A 69 2.66 -17.32 12.38
C TYR A 69 2.07 -18.22 13.49
N ILE A 70 0.96 -17.81 14.11
CA ILE A 70 0.25 -18.63 15.11
C ILE A 70 -0.32 -19.90 14.46
N LYS A 71 -0.95 -19.78 13.28
CA LYS A 71 -1.48 -20.92 12.51
C LYS A 71 -0.36 -21.90 12.13
N TYR A 72 0.81 -21.41 11.73
CA TYR A 72 1.99 -22.22 11.43
C TYR A 72 2.47 -23.00 12.66
N ARG A 73 2.55 -22.35 13.82
CA ARG A 73 2.93 -23.00 15.08
C ARG A 73 1.95 -24.09 15.52
N LYS A 74 0.66 -23.98 15.17
CA LYS A 74 -0.36 -25.02 15.45
C LYS A 74 -0.31 -26.19 14.47
N VAL A 75 -0.10 -25.93 13.19
CA VAL A 75 -0.09 -26.97 12.15
C VAL A 75 1.25 -27.71 12.09
N GLY A 76 2.36 -27.05 12.44
CA GLY A 76 3.69 -27.64 12.52
C GLY A 76 4.32 -27.99 11.15
N SER A 77 3.61 -27.77 10.04
CA SER A 77 4.11 -28.03 8.68
C SER A 77 3.73 -26.90 7.73
N LEU A 78 4.68 -26.49 6.88
CA LEU A 78 4.44 -25.47 5.85
C LEU A 78 3.42 -25.94 4.82
N ARG A 79 3.48 -27.22 4.43
CA ARG A 79 2.52 -27.81 3.47
C ARG A 79 1.09 -27.76 4.02
N GLY A 80 0.88 -28.17 5.27
CA GLY A 80 -0.44 -28.12 5.90
C GLY A 80 -0.98 -26.70 6.09
N LEU A 81 -0.10 -25.74 6.35
CA LEU A 81 -0.46 -24.32 6.42
C LEU A 81 -0.92 -23.81 5.06
N VAL A 82 -0.16 -24.06 4.00
CA VAL A 82 -0.54 -23.63 2.64
C VAL A 82 -1.85 -24.29 2.23
N THR A 83 -2.03 -25.59 2.39
CA THR A 83 -3.26 -26.25 1.93
C THR A 83 -4.51 -25.77 2.69
N LYS A 84 -4.40 -25.46 3.99
CA LYS A 84 -5.54 -25.01 4.81
C LYS A 84 -5.78 -23.50 4.81
N HIS A 85 -4.72 -22.70 4.63
CA HIS A 85 -4.74 -21.25 4.77
C HIS A 85 -4.14 -20.53 3.55
N TRP A 86 -4.26 -21.12 2.35
CA TRP A 86 -3.71 -20.54 1.12
C TRP A 86 -4.27 -19.13 0.83
N LEU A 87 -5.55 -18.88 1.14
CA LEU A 87 -6.17 -17.56 0.96
C LEU A 87 -5.51 -16.50 1.85
N ASP A 88 -5.30 -16.81 3.13
CA ASP A 88 -4.65 -15.88 4.08
C ASP A 88 -3.22 -15.55 3.60
N ILE A 89 -2.48 -16.56 3.14
CA ILE A 89 -1.13 -16.40 2.59
C ILE A 89 -1.16 -15.54 1.31
N LEU A 90 -2.10 -15.82 0.41
CA LEU A 90 -2.25 -15.07 -0.83
C LEU A 90 -2.58 -13.61 -0.53
N MET A 91 -3.54 -13.32 0.35
CA MET A 91 -3.88 -11.95 0.76
C MET A 91 -2.68 -11.24 1.40
N THR A 92 -1.96 -11.94 2.28
CA THR A 92 -0.76 -11.40 2.94
C THR A 92 0.33 -11.06 1.92
N ALA A 93 0.54 -11.89 0.90
CA ALA A 93 1.49 -11.60 -0.17
C ALA A 93 1.00 -10.50 -1.13
N LEU A 94 -0.32 -10.38 -1.32
CA LEU A 94 -0.92 -9.38 -2.19
C LEU A 94 -0.77 -7.96 -1.63
N ILE A 95 -0.89 -7.75 -0.31
CA ILE A 95 -0.80 -6.40 0.28
C ILE A 95 0.53 -5.69 -0.05
N PRO A 96 1.72 -6.24 0.25
CA PRO A 96 2.99 -5.62 -0.08
C PRO A 96 3.30 -5.65 -1.58
N LEU A 97 2.60 -6.44 -2.38
CA LEU A 97 2.74 -6.44 -3.84
C LEU A 97 1.88 -5.32 -4.48
N LEU A 98 0.63 -5.17 -4.07
CA LEU A 98 -0.34 -4.23 -4.63
C LEU A 98 -0.14 -2.80 -4.13
N MET A 99 0.28 -2.61 -2.87
CA MET A 99 0.50 -1.28 -2.32
C MET A 99 1.57 -0.48 -3.08
N PRO A 100 2.79 -1.02 -3.34
CA PRO A 100 3.78 -0.35 -4.18
C PRO A 100 3.32 -0.12 -5.62
N LEU A 101 2.50 -1.02 -6.17
CA LEU A 101 1.95 -0.87 -7.53
C LEU A 101 0.97 0.32 -7.62
N LYS A 102 0.19 0.61 -6.58
CA LYS A 102 -0.57 1.87 -6.48
C LYS A 102 0.35 3.10 -6.51
N PHE A 103 1.46 3.05 -5.77
CA PHE A 103 2.46 4.12 -5.80
C PHE A 103 3.19 4.24 -7.13
N MET A 104 3.13 3.26 -8.03
CA MET A 104 3.83 3.31 -9.30
C MET A 104 3.35 4.47 -10.20
N LYS A 105 2.08 4.89 -10.12
CA LYS A 105 1.58 6.10 -10.81
C LYS A 105 2.20 7.39 -10.23
N VAL A 106 2.32 7.47 -8.90
CA VAL A 106 2.92 8.60 -8.18
C VAL A 106 4.43 8.63 -8.39
N ALA A 107 5.10 7.49 -8.28
CA ALA A 107 6.51 7.30 -8.57
C ALA A 107 6.83 7.61 -10.03
N TYR A 108 5.98 7.23 -10.99
CA TYR A 108 6.14 7.62 -12.39
C TYR A 108 6.01 9.13 -12.58
N LYS A 109 5.02 9.78 -11.93
CA LYS A 109 4.89 11.25 -11.94
C LYS A 109 6.11 11.94 -11.30
N LEU A 110 6.60 11.45 -10.16
CA LEU A 110 7.82 11.93 -9.50
C LEU A 110 9.06 11.69 -10.34
N PHE A 111 9.22 10.53 -10.97
CA PHE A 111 10.33 10.25 -11.89
C PHE A 111 10.29 11.16 -13.11
N LYS A 112 9.10 11.43 -13.65
CA LYS A 112 8.91 12.35 -14.78
C LYS A 112 9.19 13.79 -14.36
N ALA A 113 8.75 14.19 -13.17
CA ALA A 113 9.04 15.49 -12.57
C ALA A 113 10.55 15.65 -12.31
N LEU A 114 11.22 14.67 -11.70
CA LEU A 114 12.67 14.67 -11.46
C LEU A 114 13.49 14.68 -12.76
N LYS A 115 13.04 13.96 -13.80
CA LYS A 115 13.64 14.06 -15.14
C LYS A 115 13.45 15.46 -15.74
N ALA A 116 12.28 16.07 -15.57
CA ALA A 116 12.00 17.44 -16.01
C ALA A 116 12.79 18.48 -15.20
N THR A 117 13.04 18.25 -13.91
CA THR A 117 13.89 19.10 -13.07
C THR A 117 15.35 18.99 -13.49
N LYS A 118 15.86 17.77 -13.76
CA LYS A 118 17.22 17.57 -14.30
C LYS A 118 17.39 18.16 -15.70
N SER A 119 16.37 18.10 -16.57
CA SER A 119 16.41 18.74 -17.88
C SER A 119 16.33 20.26 -17.77
N GLY A 120 15.47 20.78 -16.89
CA GLY A 120 15.31 22.20 -16.59
C GLY A 120 16.58 22.83 -16.01
N PHE A 121 17.30 22.10 -15.13
CA PHE A 121 18.58 22.56 -14.58
C PHE A 121 19.67 22.65 -15.67
N LYS A 122 19.75 21.66 -16.57
CA LYS A 122 20.65 21.71 -17.74
C LYS A 122 20.29 22.84 -18.71
N MET A 123 19.00 23.11 -18.92
CA MET A 123 18.52 24.21 -19.77
C MET A 123 18.84 25.57 -19.15
N ALA A 124 18.54 25.77 -17.87
CA ALA A 124 18.85 27.01 -17.14
C ALA A 124 20.36 27.29 -17.12
N GLN A 125 21.18 26.25 -16.99
CA GLN A 125 22.64 26.36 -17.02
C GLN A 125 23.17 26.74 -18.41
N LYS A 126 22.57 26.22 -19.49
CA LYS A 126 22.88 26.64 -20.87
C LYS A 126 22.43 28.08 -21.15
N ILE A 127 21.25 28.48 -20.68
CA ILE A 127 20.71 29.84 -20.83
C ILE A 127 21.60 30.86 -20.08
N LYS A 128 22.02 30.55 -18.84
CA LYS A 128 22.97 31.41 -18.09
C LYS A 128 24.31 31.57 -18.81
N LYS A 129 24.85 30.50 -19.40
CA LYS A 129 26.09 30.58 -20.21
C LYS A 129 25.91 31.44 -21.47
N MET A 130 24.80 31.29 -22.19
CA MET A 130 24.48 32.12 -23.37
C MET A 130 24.29 33.60 -23.00
N ALA A 131 23.59 33.89 -21.90
CA ALA A 131 23.38 35.25 -21.41
C ALA A 131 24.69 35.93 -20.94
N ALA A 132 25.60 35.17 -20.32
CA ALA A 132 26.92 35.68 -19.94
C ALA A 132 27.81 35.98 -21.16
N LEU A 133 27.75 35.14 -22.21
CA LEU A 133 28.45 35.39 -23.47
C LEU A 133 27.93 36.62 -24.21
N PHE A 134 26.60 36.83 -24.23
CA PHE A 134 26.00 38.01 -24.85
C PHE A 134 26.32 39.30 -24.09
N LYS A 135 26.43 39.25 -22.76
CA LYS A 135 26.82 40.39 -21.91
C LYS A 135 28.33 40.73 -22.00
N SER A 136 29.16 39.79 -22.48
CA SER A 136 30.60 39.96 -22.66
C SER A 136 30.99 40.47 -24.07
N SER A 137 30.03 40.56 -24.99
CA SER A 137 30.24 40.95 -26.39
C SER A 137 29.76 42.38 -26.72
N HIS A 138 29.44 43.15 -25.68
CA HIS A 138 29.07 44.57 -25.72
C HIS A 138 30.02 45.37 -24.82
#